data_AF-J2WML4-F1
#
_entry.id   AF-J2WML4-F1
#
_cell.length_a   1.000
_cell.length_b   1.000
_cell.length_c   1.000
_cell.angle_alpha   90.00
_cell.angle_beta   90.00
_cell.angle_gamma   90.00
#
_symmetry.space_group_name_H-M   'P 1'
#
loop_
_entity.id
_entity.type
_entity.pdbx_description
1 polymer ?
#
loop_
_entity_poly.entity_id
_entity_poly.type
_entity_poly.pdbx_seq_one_letter_code
_entity_poly.pdbx_strand_id
1 'polypeptide(L)'
;MASLENGDTAPRAKKGFAKLGATVARLWRQAGFWLGALFQPTIDLSLRTSPGLRTRIIESPGRSLPRPELDTLVDQLRVVAAKTLPQESLTYGIFSGEPERLSRAIVTLICEEGTGRPIAFNALSVMDVTLDGRPVEVTHLGLVMVDPDVRGQGLSWVLYGLTALVLFARDGLRPKWISNVTQVPSVVGMVSDTFSDVYPSPLPGARQSFAHLQLARGILARHRAVFGVGEEAGFDEARSVITNAYTGGSDALKKTFESAPKHRNTIYNEFCARELDYARGDDVLQLGRIDLAGARRYVMSEVPHGSLPALLAASAMLALQRLVL
;
A
#
# COMPACT_ATOMS: atom_id res chain seq x y z
N MET A 1 -23.79 -76.32 -31.83
CA MET A 1 -22.83 -75.33 -32.34
C MET A 1 -23.08 -74.04 -31.57
N ALA A 2 -22.31 -73.81 -30.50
CA ALA A 2 -21.16 -72.89 -30.44
C ALA A 2 -21.62 -71.42 -30.51
N SER A 3 -21.21 -70.45 -29.68
CA SER A 3 -20.12 -70.34 -28.70
C SER A 3 -20.43 -69.13 -27.78
N LEU A 4 -19.75 -69.08 -26.64
CA LEU A 4 -19.65 -67.97 -25.68
C LEU A 4 -18.92 -66.76 -26.27
N GLU A 5 -19.27 -65.55 -25.83
CA GLU A 5 -18.32 -64.43 -25.66
C GLU A 5 -18.56 -63.69 -24.33
N ASN A 6 -17.53 -63.74 -23.49
CA ASN A 6 -17.27 -62.90 -22.32
C ASN A 6 -16.71 -61.54 -22.78
N GLY A 7 -16.85 -60.47 -21.98
CA GLY A 7 -16.00 -59.29 -22.17
C GLY A 7 -16.33 -58.03 -21.38
N ASP A 8 -15.64 -57.86 -20.27
CA ASP A 8 -15.18 -56.60 -19.65
C ASP A 8 -16.15 -55.62 -18.97
N THR A 9 -16.30 -55.84 -17.66
CA THR A 9 -16.51 -54.82 -16.64
C THR A 9 -15.18 -54.42 -15.99
N ALA A 10 -14.69 -53.20 -16.21
CA ALA A 10 -13.91 -52.34 -15.26
C ALA A 10 -13.32 -51.08 -15.96
N PRO A 11 -12.86 -50.03 -15.24
CA PRO A 11 -13.45 -49.42 -14.05
C PRO A 11 -13.55 -47.88 -14.18
N ARG A 12 -14.68 -47.32 -13.71
CA ARG A 12 -14.98 -45.87 -13.64
C ARG A 12 -14.21 -45.13 -12.51
N ALA A 13 -13.17 -45.73 -11.93
CA ALA A 13 -12.59 -45.33 -10.63
C ALA A 13 -11.33 -44.43 -10.70
N LYS A 14 -10.68 -44.26 -11.86
CA LYS A 14 -9.38 -43.55 -11.93
C LYS A 14 -9.44 -42.01 -12.03
N LYS A 15 -10.60 -41.40 -12.32
CA LYS A 15 -10.73 -39.92 -12.45
C LYS A 15 -10.94 -39.18 -11.11
N GLY A 16 -11.37 -39.87 -10.05
CA GLY A 16 -11.60 -39.25 -8.73
C GLY A 16 -10.29 -39.01 -7.96
N PHE A 17 -9.36 -39.96 -7.99
CA PHE A 17 -8.11 -39.91 -7.22
C PHE A 17 -7.12 -38.85 -7.72
N ALA A 18 -7.06 -38.59 -9.02
CA ALA A 18 -6.18 -37.55 -9.59
C ALA A 18 -6.64 -36.13 -9.21
N LYS A 19 -7.95 -35.87 -9.16
CA LYS A 19 -8.51 -34.60 -8.65
C LYS A 19 -8.29 -34.45 -7.16
N LEU A 20 -8.47 -35.52 -6.37
CA LEU A 20 -8.25 -35.51 -4.93
C LEU A 20 -6.78 -35.23 -4.59
N GLY A 21 -5.84 -35.86 -5.30
CA GLY A 21 -4.41 -35.63 -5.13
C GLY A 21 -3.96 -34.21 -5.47
N ALA A 22 -4.53 -33.60 -6.51
CA ALA A 22 -4.25 -32.19 -6.87
C ALA A 22 -4.84 -31.19 -5.85
N THR A 23 -6.04 -31.46 -5.32
CA THR A 23 -6.67 -30.63 -4.28
C THR A 23 -5.94 -30.75 -2.95
N VAL A 24 -5.51 -31.96 -2.57
CA VAL A 24 -4.71 -32.22 -1.37
C VAL A 24 -3.32 -31.60 -1.50
N ALA A 25 -2.62 -31.75 -2.64
CA ALA A 25 -1.33 -31.10 -2.86
C ALA A 25 -1.41 -29.56 -2.87
N ARG A 26 -2.53 -28.99 -3.34
CA ARG A 26 -2.80 -27.55 -3.28
C ARG A 26 -3.10 -27.09 -1.85
N LEU A 27 -3.84 -27.88 -1.07
CA LEU A 27 -4.09 -27.63 0.35
C LEU A 27 -2.81 -27.77 1.19
N TRP A 28 -1.91 -28.71 0.88
CA TRP A 28 -0.62 -28.86 1.55
C TRP A 28 0.38 -27.77 1.18
N ARG A 29 0.40 -27.31 -0.08
CA ARG A 29 1.19 -26.12 -0.46
C ARG A 29 0.64 -24.84 0.16
N GLN A 30 -0.69 -24.71 0.23
CA GLN A 30 -1.32 -23.62 0.96
C GLN A 30 -1.01 -23.71 2.46
N ALA A 31 -1.18 -24.86 3.11
CA ALA A 31 -0.90 -25.06 4.53
C ALA A 31 0.60 -24.88 4.87
N GLY A 32 1.52 -25.33 4.02
CA GLY A 32 2.96 -25.10 4.18
C GLY A 32 3.36 -23.64 3.97
N PHE A 33 2.73 -22.94 3.01
CA PHE A 33 2.85 -21.49 2.86
C PHE A 33 2.29 -20.76 4.10
N TRP A 34 1.15 -21.19 4.64
CA TRP A 34 0.51 -20.59 5.81
C TRP A 34 1.29 -20.85 7.11
N LEU A 35 1.89 -22.03 7.28
CA LEU A 35 2.79 -22.34 8.41
C LEU A 35 4.11 -21.57 8.31
N GLY A 36 4.69 -21.44 7.12
CA GLY A 36 5.89 -20.62 6.90
C GLY A 36 5.64 -19.13 7.15
N ALA A 37 4.52 -18.61 6.64
CA ALA A 37 4.08 -17.24 6.91
C ALA A 37 3.89 -16.99 8.41
N LEU A 38 3.38 -17.99 9.17
CA LEU A 38 3.14 -17.88 10.62
C LEU A 38 4.39 -17.60 11.47
N PHE A 39 5.59 -17.92 10.96
CA PHE A 39 6.86 -17.72 11.65
C PHE A 39 7.75 -16.63 11.04
N GLN A 40 7.26 -15.90 10.03
CA GLN A 40 8.08 -14.87 9.39
C GLN A 40 8.05 -13.55 10.18
N PRO A 41 9.22 -12.94 10.46
CA PRO A 41 9.31 -11.66 11.16
C PRO A 41 8.78 -10.48 10.33
N THR A 42 8.45 -10.71 9.06
CA THR A 42 7.95 -9.71 8.11
C THR A 42 6.74 -10.25 7.34
N ILE A 43 5.79 -9.39 6.99
CA ILE A 43 4.63 -9.77 6.18
C ILE A 43 5.05 -10.11 4.75
N ASP A 44 4.71 -11.31 4.26
CA ASP A 44 4.56 -11.62 2.83
C ASP A 44 3.23 -12.33 2.61
N LEU A 45 2.20 -11.55 2.28
CA LEU A 45 0.81 -12.00 2.22
C LEU A 45 0.29 -11.91 0.79
N SER A 46 -0.29 -13.00 0.30
CA SER A 46 -0.99 -13.02 -0.99
C SER A 46 -2.49 -13.23 -0.81
N LEU A 47 -3.29 -12.33 -1.37
CA LEU A 47 -4.75 -12.33 -1.29
C LEU A 47 -5.36 -12.22 -2.68
N ARG A 48 -6.57 -12.76 -2.84
CA ARG A 48 -7.45 -12.42 -3.96
C ARG A 48 -8.39 -11.32 -3.49
N THR A 49 -8.15 -10.11 -3.97
CA THR A 49 -8.93 -8.92 -3.60
C THR A 49 -10.07 -8.65 -4.59
N SER A 50 -10.00 -9.22 -5.79
CA SER A 50 -11.03 -9.15 -6.83
C SER A 50 -10.93 -10.34 -7.79
N PRO A 51 -11.99 -10.70 -8.53
CA PRO A 51 -11.96 -11.77 -9.51
C PRO A 51 -10.84 -11.55 -10.54
N GLY A 52 -9.98 -12.55 -10.73
CA GLY A 52 -8.87 -12.48 -11.69
C GLY A 52 -7.68 -11.62 -11.26
N LEU A 53 -7.70 -11.03 -10.06
CA LEU A 53 -6.61 -10.23 -9.52
C LEU A 53 -6.01 -10.86 -8.26
N ARG A 54 -4.67 -10.85 -8.21
CA ARG A 54 -3.88 -11.23 -7.04
C ARG A 54 -3.19 -10.00 -6.48
N THR A 55 -3.34 -9.79 -5.17
CA THR A 55 -2.62 -8.76 -4.42
C THR A 55 -1.56 -9.44 -3.55
N ARG A 56 -0.32 -8.97 -3.60
CA ARG A 56 0.77 -9.38 -2.70
C ARG A 56 1.20 -8.16 -1.86
N ILE A 57 1.25 -8.31 -0.54
CA ILE A 57 1.74 -7.31 0.41
C ILE A 57 3.05 -7.83 0.98
N ILE A 58 4.13 -7.08 0.81
CA ILE A 58 5.49 -7.45 1.19
C ILE A 58 6.05 -6.35 2.07
N GLU A 59 6.37 -6.68 3.31
CA GLU A 59 7.01 -5.79 4.25
C GLU A 59 8.53 -5.96 4.23
N SER A 60 9.23 -4.83 4.29
CA SER A 60 10.68 -4.76 4.32
C SER A 60 11.34 -5.62 3.23
N PRO A 61 10.94 -5.50 1.94
CA PRO A 61 11.41 -6.40 0.89
C PRO A 61 12.94 -6.51 0.80
N GLY A 62 13.68 -5.45 1.12
CA GLY A 62 15.14 -5.49 1.18
C GLY A 62 15.73 -6.37 2.28
N ARG A 63 14.93 -6.77 3.28
CA ARG A 63 15.30 -7.69 4.36
C ARG A 63 14.62 -9.05 4.24
N SER A 64 13.40 -9.08 3.70
CA SER A 64 12.55 -10.28 3.67
C SER A 64 12.70 -11.11 2.41
N LEU A 65 13.08 -10.51 1.28
CA LEU A 65 13.24 -11.20 0.00
C LEU A 65 14.71 -11.53 -0.29
N PRO A 66 14.99 -12.72 -0.86
CA PRO A 66 16.26 -13.00 -1.52
C PRO A 66 16.51 -12.02 -2.68
N ARG A 67 17.79 -11.76 -2.99
CA ARG A 67 18.18 -10.80 -4.03
C ARG A 67 17.45 -11.00 -5.38
N PRO A 68 17.34 -12.23 -5.94
CA PRO A 68 16.63 -12.43 -7.21
C PRO A 68 15.13 -12.08 -7.16
N GLU A 69 14.48 -12.32 -6.03
CA GLU A 69 13.06 -11.97 -5.83
C GLU A 69 12.88 -10.47 -5.64
N LEU A 70 13.82 -9.81 -4.96
CA LEU A 70 13.86 -8.36 -4.82
C LEU A 70 14.03 -7.68 -6.18
N ASP A 71 14.97 -8.15 -7.01
CA ASP A 71 15.19 -7.62 -8.36
C ASP A 71 13.93 -7.82 -9.23
N THR A 72 13.29 -9.00 -9.15
CA THR A 72 12.01 -9.26 -9.83
C THR A 72 10.91 -8.31 -9.38
N LEU A 73 10.79 -8.06 -8.06
CA LEU A 73 9.82 -7.12 -7.53
C LEU A 73 10.05 -5.72 -8.10
N VAL A 74 11.29 -5.24 -8.07
CA VAL A 74 11.67 -3.91 -8.58
C VAL A 74 11.36 -3.78 -10.08
N ASP A 75 11.63 -4.81 -10.87
CA ASP A 75 11.29 -4.82 -12.29
C ASP A 75 9.78 -4.75 -12.51
N GLN A 76 8.97 -5.47 -11.72
CA GLN A 76 7.51 -5.37 -11.77
C GLN A 76 7.00 -3.96 -11.42
N LEU A 77 7.60 -3.29 -10.44
CA LEU A 77 7.26 -1.90 -10.11
C LEU A 77 7.61 -0.95 -11.26
N ARG A 78 8.79 -1.13 -11.87
CA ARG A 78 9.22 -0.34 -13.03
C ARG A 78 8.32 -0.54 -14.25
N VAL A 79 7.80 -1.75 -14.48
CA VAL A 79 6.84 -2.01 -15.56
C VAL A 79 5.57 -1.15 -15.41
N VAL A 80 5.01 -1.07 -14.20
CA VAL A 80 3.83 -0.22 -13.95
C VAL A 80 4.20 1.26 -14.06
N ALA A 81 5.36 1.65 -13.53
CA ALA A 81 5.82 3.03 -13.54
C ALA A 81 6.13 3.56 -14.94
N ALA A 82 6.71 2.76 -15.82
CA ALA A 82 7.02 3.13 -17.20
C ALA A 82 5.77 3.45 -18.04
N LYS A 83 4.59 2.97 -17.61
CA LYS A 83 3.30 3.34 -18.24
C LYS A 83 2.73 4.65 -17.70
N THR A 84 3.18 5.11 -16.54
CA THR A 84 2.62 6.28 -15.86
C THR A 84 3.55 7.49 -15.85
N LEU A 85 4.86 7.27 -16.02
CA LEU A 85 5.91 8.28 -16.00
C LEU A 85 6.88 8.13 -17.18
N PRO A 86 7.57 9.22 -17.59
CA PRO A 86 8.69 9.14 -18.52
C PRO A 86 9.84 8.26 -17.96
N GLN A 87 10.57 7.55 -18.83
CA GLN A 87 11.59 6.56 -18.42
C GLN A 87 12.74 7.14 -17.59
N GLU A 88 13.08 8.43 -17.78
CA GLU A 88 14.20 9.09 -17.10
C GLU A 88 13.89 9.44 -15.62
N SER A 89 12.67 9.18 -15.15
CA SER A 89 12.14 9.73 -13.90
C SER A 89 12.08 8.74 -12.72
N LEU A 90 12.74 7.58 -12.81
CA LEU A 90 12.55 6.45 -11.89
C LEU A 90 13.78 6.12 -11.02
N THR A 91 14.53 7.10 -10.55
CA THR A 91 15.77 6.86 -9.79
C THR A 91 15.65 7.03 -8.27
N TYR A 92 14.49 7.45 -7.76
CA TYR A 92 14.29 7.67 -6.34
C TYR A 92 13.60 6.49 -5.62
N GLY A 93 13.90 6.35 -4.33
CA GLY A 93 13.17 5.49 -3.38
C GLY A 93 13.03 4.03 -3.82
N ILE A 94 11.78 3.61 -4.04
CA ILE A 94 11.38 2.21 -4.29
C ILE A 94 11.95 1.63 -5.60
N PHE A 95 12.41 2.47 -6.52
CA PHE A 95 12.91 2.03 -7.83
C PHE A 95 14.41 1.78 -7.87
N SER A 96 15.17 2.08 -6.80
CA SER A 96 16.63 1.95 -6.81
C SER A 96 17.10 0.50 -6.89
N GLY A 97 16.32 -0.44 -6.36
CA GLY A 97 16.74 -1.85 -6.20
C GLY A 97 17.81 -2.05 -5.12
N GLU A 98 18.07 -1.02 -4.31
CA GLU A 98 18.99 -1.09 -3.18
C GLU A 98 18.27 -1.72 -1.97
N PRO A 99 18.76 -2.83 -1.40
CA PRO A 99 18.12 -3.51 -0.27
C PRO A 99 17.96 -2.57 0.93
N GLU A 100 18.93 -1.68 1.17
CA GLU A 100 18.91 -0.73 2.27
C GLU A 100 17.73 0.23 2.16
N ARG A 101 17.43 0.74 0.96
CA ARG A 101 16.28 1.62 0.71
C ARG A 101 14.95 0.87 0.77
N LEU A 102 14.95 -0.40 0.37
CA LEU A 102 13.79 -1.28 0.41
C LEU A 102 13.57 -1.95 1.77
N SER A 103 14.48 -1.78 2.73
CA SER A 103 14.42 -2.38 4.06
C SER A 103 13.34 -1.79 4.96
N ARG A 104 12.87 -0.57 4.65
CA ARG A 104 11.80 0.14 5.36
C ARG A 104 10.55 0.34 4.52
N ALA A 105 10.50 -0.28 3.34
CA ALA A 105 9.37 -0.19 2.44
C ALA A 105 8.31 -1.24 2.76
N ILE A 106 7.07 -0.96 2.40
CA ILE A 106 6.00 -1.96 2.38
C ILE A 106 5.32 -1.85 1.02
N VAL A 107 5.39 -2.92 0.24
CA VAL A 107 4.95 -2.94 -1.15
C VAL A 107 3.68 -3.75 -1.27
N THR A 108 2.64 -3.13 -1.80
CA THR A 108 1.41 -3.77 -2.23
C THR A 108 1.42 -3.84 -3.74
N LEU A 109 1.59 -5.03 -4.31
CA LEU A 109 1.59 -5.25 -5.76
C LEU A 109 0.30 -5.96 -6.17
N ILE A 110 -0.36 -5.46 -7.22
CA ILE A 110 -1.53 -6.08 -7.84
C ILE A 110 -1.14 -6.60 -9.22
N CYS A 111 -1.38 -7.89 -9.44
CA CYS A 111 -1.16 -8.56 -10.71
C CYS A 111 -2.44 -9.23 -11.21
N GLU A 112 -2.56 -9.35 -12.53
CA GLU A 112 -3.51 -10.26 -13.18
C GLU A 112 -3.15 -11.71 -12.85
N GLU A 113 -4.13 -12.50 -12.42
CA GLU A 113 -3.90 -13.90 -12.00
C GLU A 113 -3.58 -14.82 -13.18
N GLY A 114 -4.17 -14.57 -14.35
CA GLY A 114 -3.97 -15.41 -15.53
C GLY A 114 -2.61 -15.22 -16.22
N THR A 115 -2.08 -13.99 -16.20
CA THR A 115 -0.86 -13.61 -16.94
C THR A 115 0.32 -13.31 -16.02
N GLY A 116 0.07 -13.02 -14.73
CA GLY A 116 1.08 -12.50 -13.80
C GLY A 116 1.45 -11.03 -14.05
N ARG A 117 0.81 -10.36 -15.02
CA ARG A 117 1.12 -8.98 -15.40
C ARG A 117 0.87 -8.02 -14.24
N PRO A 118 1.86 -7.21 -13.82
CA PRO A 118 1.64 -6.19 -12.79
C PRO A 118 0.82 -5.04 -13.38
N ILE A 119 -0.20 -4.59 -12.65
CA ILE A 119 -1.13 -3.55 -13.11
C ILE A 119 -1.21 -2.35 -12.18
N ALA A 120 -0.86 -2.52 -10.91
CA ALA A 120 -0.84 -1.43 -9.94
C ALA A 120 0.06 -1.78 -8.76
N PHE A 121 0.59 -0.76 -8.10
CA PHE A 121 1.22 -0.92 -6.80
C PHE A 121 1.04 0.28 -5.89
N ASN A 122 1.22 0.03 -4.59
CA ASN A 122 1.45 1.04 -3.57
C ASN A 122 2.74 0.71 -2.82
N ALA A 123 3.57 1.72 -2.57
CA ALA A 123 4.85 1.61 -1.89
C ALA A 123 4.87 2.55 -0.70
N LEU A 124 4.61 2.03 0.49
CA LEU A 124 4.69 2.75 1.76
C LEU A 124 6.13 2.75 2.26
N SER A 125 6.45 3.68 3.15
CA SER A 125 7.74 3.72 3.86
C SER A 125 7.54 3.97 5.34
N VAL A 126 8.30 3.28 6.19
CA VAL A 126 8.27 3.47 7.65
C VAL A 126 9.40 4.41 8.05
N MET A 127 9.06 5.47 8.79
CA MET A 127 10.00 6.49 9.26
C MET A 127 10.08 6.52 10.78
N ASP A 128 11.30 6.54 11.31
CA ASP A 128 11.55 6.70 12.73
C ASP A 128 11.63 8.18 13.10
N VAL A 129 10.70 8.63 13.95
CA VAL A 129 10.59 10.03 14.39
C VAL A 129 10.62 10.07 15.92
N THR A 130 11.02 11.20 16.49
CA THR A 130 10.96 11.39 17.95
C THR A 130 9.73 12.22 18.29
N LEU A 131 8.88 11.71 19.18
CA LEU A 131 7.73 12.41 19.71
C LEU A 131 7.80 12.36 21.24
N ASP A 132 7.78 13.51 21.88
CA ASP A 132 7.88 13.65 23.35
C ASP A 132 9.10 12.90 23.94
N GLY A 133 10.24 13.01 23.25
CA GLY A 133 11.50 12.36 23.62
C GLY A 133 11.54 10.85 23.38
N ARG A 134 10.50 10.24 22.82
CA ARG A 134 10.42 8.79 22.55
C ARG A 134 10.44 8.51 21.04
N PRO A 135 11.10 7.41 20.61
CA PRO A 135 10.99 6.98 19.23
C PRO A 135 9.57 6.51 18.93
N VAL A 136 9.04 6.95 17.79
CA VAL A 136 7.75 6.55 17.24
C VAL A 136 7.90 6.30 15.74
N GLU A 137 7.21 5.29 15.23
CA GLU A 137 7.16 5.02 13.80
C GLU A 137 6.01 5.78 13.15
N VAL A 138 6.29 6.38 12.00
CA VAL A 138 5.30 7.00 11.11
C VAL A 138 5.30 6.26 9.79
N THR A 139 4.16 5.67 9.42
CA THR A 139 4.00 5.01 8.12
C THR A 139 3.58 6.04 7.08
N HIS A 140 4.45 6.33 6.13
CA HIS A 140 4.14 7.15 4.97
C HIS A 140 3.37 6.33 3.94
N LEU A 141 2.21 6.82 3.50
CA LEU A 141 1.36 6.15 2.50
C LEU A 141 2.05 6.01 1.14
N GLY A 142 2.99 6.92 0.84
CA GLY A 142 3.93 6.76 -0.26
C GLY A 142 3.29 6.75 -1.64
N LEU A 143 3.99 6.10 -2.56
CA LEU A 143 3.71 6.18 -3.99
C LEU A 143 2.59 5.21 -4.37
N VAL A 144 1.61 5.67 -5.12
CA VAL A 144 0.60 4.82 -5.76
C VAL A 144 0.68 4.98 -7.27
N MET A 145 0.78 3.86 -7.97
CA MET A 145 0.75 3.81 -9.43
C MET A 145 -0.22 2.77 -9.91
N VAL A 146 -1.00 3.15 -10.92
CA VAL A 146 -1.99 2.30 -11.58
C VAL A 146 -1.79 2.46 -13.08
N ASP A 147 -1.64 1.32 -13.76
CA ASP A 147 -1.62 1.21 -15.22
C ASP A 147 -2.84 1.99 -15.78
N PRO A 148 -2.63 2.99 -16.65
CA PRO A 148 -3.71 3.82 -17.20
C PRO A 148 -4.86 3.01 -17.80
N ASP A 149 -4.56 1.86 -18.39
CA ASP A 149 -5.53 1.00 -19.10
C ASP A 149 -6.53 0.32 -18.14
N VAL A 150 -6.22 0.28 -16.83
CA VAL A 150 -7.06 -0.39 -15.81
C VAL A 150 -7.50 0.55 -14.68
N ARG A 151 -7.35 1.86 -14.85
CA ARG A 151 -7.84 2.85 -13.87
C ARG A 151 -9.36 2.79 -13.75
N GLY A 152 -9.86 3.14 -12.57
CA GLY A 152 -11.32 3.15 -12.29
C GLY A 152 -11.92 1.78 -11.97
N GLN A 153 -11.14 0.69 -11.97
CA GLN A 153 -11.62 -0.67 -11.64
C GLN A 153 -11.72 -0.94 -10.12
N GLY A 154 -11.91 0.09 -9.29
CA GLY A 154 -12.10 -0.07 -7.84
C GLY A 154 -10.87 -0.54 -7.07
N LEU A 155 -9.65 -0.35 -7.60
CA LEU A 155 -8.40 -0.77 -6.94
C LEU A 155 -8.01 0.12 -5.73
N SER A 156 -8.65 1.28 -5.57
CA SER A 156 -8.27 2.30 -4.60
C SER A 156 -8.26 1.79 -3.16
N TRP A 157 -9.27 1.03 -2.74
CA TRP A 157 -9.30 0.53 -1.36
C TRP A 157 -8.07 -0.35 -1.07
N VAL A 158 -7.70 -1.25 -2.00
CA VAL A 158 -6.51 -2.09 -1.89
C VAL A 158 -5.24 -1.24 -1.77
N LEU A 159 -5.10 -0.22 -2.62
CA LEU A 159 -3.89 0.56 -2.74
C LEU A 159 -3.70 1.62 -1.64
N TYR A 160 -4.78 2.09 -1.01
CA TYR A 160 -4.71 3.20 -0.06
C TYR A 160 -4.98 2.82 1.39
N GLY A 161 -5.72 1.74 1.66
CA GLY A 161 -6.12 1.43 3.05
C GLY A 161 -5.90 -0.03 3.47
N LEU A 162 -5.88 -1.00 2.55
CA LEU A 162 -5.73 -2.40 2.93
C LEU A 162 -4.44 -2.66 3.70
N THR A 163 -3.32 -2.15 3.21
CA THR A 163 -2.02 -2.38 3.83
C THR A 163 -1.91 -1.68 5.19
N ALA A 164 -2.46 -0.47 5.33
CA ALA A 164 -2.55 0.19 6.62
C ALA A 164 -3.38 -0.63 7.63
N LEU A 165 -4.52 -1.18 7.20
CA LEU A 165 -5.38 -2.03 8.03
C LEU A 165 -4.67 -3.32 8.45
N VAL A 166 -3.96 -3.97 7.53
CA VAL A 166 -3.16 -5.17 7.77
C VAL A 166 -2.08 -4.90 8.82
N LEU A 167 -1.36 -3.78 8.71
CA LEU A 167 -0.32 -3.37 9.67
C LEU A 167 -0.90 -2.99 11.03
N PHE A 168 -2.08 -2.36 11.05
CA PHE A 168 -2.79 -2.06 12.29
C PHE A 168 -3.25 -3.32 13.01
N ALA A 169 -3.78 -4.31 12.27
CA ALA A 169 -4.19 -5.59 12.82
C ALA A 169 -3.00 -6.39 13.37
N ARG A 170 -1.91 -6.48 12.61
CA ARG A 170 -0.68 -7.17 13.05
C ARG A 170 -0.10 -6.58 14.32
N ASP A 171 -0.15 -5.27 14.46
CA ASP A 171 0.31 -4.56 15.65
C ASP A 171 -0.74 -4.50 16.76
N GLY A 172 -1.70 -5.44 16.72
CA GLY A 172 -2.69 -5.69 17.78
C GLY A 172 -3.56 -4.49 18.05
N LEU A 173 -3.97 -3.83 16.96
CA LEU A 173 -4.93 -2.73 16.98
C LEU A 173 -4.45 -1.52 17.79
N ARG A 174 -3.13 -1.36 17.92
CA ARG A 174 -2.52 -0.17 18.52
C ARG A 174 -2.52 0.97 17.51
N PRO A 175 -2.95 2.18 17.89
CA PRO A 175 -2.95 3.31 16.97
C PRO A 175 -1.56 3.59 16.39
N LYS A 176 -1.49 3.85 15.08
CA LYS A 176 -0.24 4.20 14.39
C LYS A 176 -0.34 5.55 13.71
N TRP A 177 0.78 6.26 13.66
CA TRP A 177 0.90 7.50 12.90
C TRP A 177 1.05 7.21 11.42
N ILE A 178 0.30 7.95 10.61
CA ILE A 178 0.34 7.91 9.16
C ILE A 178 0.77 9.28 8.65
N SER A 179 1.57 9.31 7.59
CA SER A 179 1.85 10.54 6.85
C SER A 179 1.47 10.40 5.38
N ASN A 180 1.10 11.52 4.76
CA ASN A 180 0.86 11.66 3.33
C ASN A 180 1.45 12.97 2.84
N VAL A 181 2.07 12.96 1.67
CA VAL A 181 2.68 14.14 1.02
C VAL A 181 2.09 14.21 -0.37
N THR A 182 1.32 15.26 -0.67
CA THR A 182 0.64 15.36 -1.96
C THR A 182 0.15 16.77 -2.27
N GLN A 183 0.06 17.06 -3.57
CA GLN A 183 -0.69 18.18 -4.14
C GLN A 183 -2.02 17.77 -4.76
N VAL A 184 -2.41 16.48 -4.66
CA VAL A 184 -3.59 15.94 -5.34
C VAL A 184 -4.82 16.02 -4.44
N PRO A 185 -5.87 16.80 -4.81
CA PRO A 185 -7.06 16.97 -3.97
C PRO A 185 -7.78 15.67 -3.61
N SER A 186 -7.87 14.72 -4.56
CA SER A 186 -8.52 13.44 -4.29
C SER A 186 -7.79 12.63 -3.20
N VAL A 187 -6.47 12.76 -3.11
CA VAL A 187 -5.66 12.07 -2.10
C VAL A 187 -5.80 12.78 -0.75
N VAL A 188 -5.78 14.12 -0.74
CA VAL A 188 -6.04 14.91 0.49
C VAL A 188 -7.40 14.54 1.11
N GLY A 189 -8.43 14.43 0.27
CA GLY A 189 -9.76 14.00 0.68
C GLY A 189 -9.77 12.56 1.19
N MET A 190 -9.19 11.63 0.43
CA MET A 190 -9.12 10.22 0.84
C MET A 190 -8.45 10.02 2.22
N VAL A 191 -7.34 10.71 2.47
CA VAL A 191 -6.65 10.64 3.77
C VAL A 191 -7.53 11.20 4.89
N SER A 192 -8.14 12.36 4.66
CA SER A 192 -9.06 13.00 5.63
C SER A 192 -10.28 12.14 5.93
N ASP A 193 -10.84 11.47 4.93
CA ASP A 193 -12.01 10.60 5.08
C ASP A 193 -11.64 9.29 5.79
N THR A 194 -10.44 8.75 5.54
CA THR A 194 -10.03 7.42 6.02
C THR A 194 -9.48 7.42 7.45
N PHE A 195 -8.60 8.36 7.76
CA PHE A 195 -7.84 8.35 9.02
C PHE A 195 -8.48 9.24 10.09
N SER A 196 -8.01 9.08 11.33
CA SER A 196 -8.40 9.90 12.48
C SER A 196 -7.37 11.00 12.71
N ASP A 197 -7.78 12.08 13.39
CA ASP A 197 -6.92 13.19 13.81
C ASP A 197 -6.09 13.80 12.66
N VAL A 198 -6.63 13.86 11.44
CA VAL A 198 -5.86 14.32 10.27
C VAL A 198 -5.63 15.82 10.30
N TYR A 199 -4.37 16.24 10.15
CA TYR A 199 -3.99 17.62 9.93
C TYR A 199 -2.87 17.74 8.87
N PRO A 200 -2.95 18.69 7.94
CA PRO A 200 -4.06 19.62 7.75
C PRO A 200 -5.23 18.95 7.01
N SER A 201 -6.43 19.50 7.23
CA SER A 201 -7.66 19.06 6.57
C SER A 201 -8.64 20.25 6.55
N PRO A 202 -9.45 20.41 5.49
CA PRO A 202 -10.49 21.44 5.45
C PRO A 202 -11.74 21.11 6.29
N LEU A 203 -11.79 19.92 6.91
CA LEU A 203 -12.93 19.52 7.72
C LEU A 203 -13.03 20.34 9.02
N PRO A 204 -14.25 20.66 9.48
CA PRO A 204 -14.44 21.36 10.75
C PRO A 204 -13.75 20.64 11.91
N GLY A 205 -13.05 21.39 12.75
CA GLY A 205 -12.35 20.85 13.93
C GLY A 205 -10.96 20.28 13.65
N ALA A 206 -10.52 20.21 12.39
CA ALA A 206 -9.14 19.90 12.06
C ALA A 206 -8.21 20.98 12.65
N ARG A 207 -7.25 20.56 13.48
CA ARG A 207 -6.33 21.46 14.17
C ARG A 207 -4.94 20.87 14.26
N GLN A 208 -3.93 21.73 14.13
CA GLN A 208 -2.57 21.33 14.40
C GLN A 208 -2.45 21.06 15.90
N SER A 209 -1.99 19.86 16.24
CA SER A 209 -1.60 19.55 17.60
C SER A 209 -0.09 19.71 17.72
N PHE A 210 0.41 19.79 18.94
CA PHE A 210 1.86 19.78 19.16
C PHE A 210 2.52 18.51 18.61
N ALA A 211 1.83 17.36 18.67
CA ALA A 211 2.28 16.12 18.07
C ALA A 211 2.40 16.23 16.54
N HIS A 212 1.42 16.84 15.85
CA HIS A 212 1.50 17.10 14.41
C HIS A 212 2.74 17.91 14.06
N LEU A 213 2.98 19.01 14.78
CA LEU A 213 4.13 19.87 14.53
C LEU A 213 5.47 19.17 14.78
N GLN A 214 5.61 18.46 15.91
CA GLN A 214 6.85 17.74 16.23
C GLN A 214 7.15 16.63 15.22
N LEU A 215 6.12 15.87 14.83
CA LEU A 215 6.27 14.82 13.83
C LEU A 215 6.66 15.40 12.47
N ALA A 216 5.99 16.46 12.02
CA ALA A 216 6.31 17.10 10.74
C ALA A 216 7.75 17.62 10.69
N ARG A 217 8.20 18.31 11.76
CA ARG A 217 9.59 18.75 11.91
C ARG A 217 10.57 17.58 11.88
N GLY A 218 10.30 16.53 12.66
CA GLY A 218 11.18 15.37 12.75
C GLY A 218 11.26 14.56 11.45
N ILE A 219 10.16 14.50 10.70
CA ILE A 219 10.08 13.94 9.34
C ILE A 219 10.93 14.77 8.39
N LEU A 220 10.70 16.07 8.32
CA LEU A 220 11.40 16.92 7.36
C LEU A 220 12.85 17.20 7.73
N ALA A 221 13.27 16.97 8.97
CA ALA A 221 14.67 17.05 9.34
C ALA A 221 15.50 15.85 8.84
N ARG A 222 14.89 14.66 8.69
CA ARG A 222 15.63 13.40 8.49
C ARG A 222 15.19 12.53 7.32
N HIS A 223 13.97 12.73 6.84
CA HIS A 223 13.29 11.78 5.95
C HIS A 223 12.80 12.42 4.65
N ARG A 224 13.27 13.62 4.28
CA ARG A 224 12.86 14.29 3.02
C ARG A 224 13.03 13.42 1.77
N ALA A 225 14.11 12.64 1.73
CA ALA A 225 14.41 11.74 0.63
C ALA A 225 13.35 10.64 0.43
N VAL A 226 12.55 10.31 1.45
CA VAL A 226 11.42 9.37 1.33
C VAL A 226 10.37 9.89 0.34
N PHE A 227 10.24 11.21 0.24
CA PHE A 227 9.26 11.88 -0.62
C PHE A 227 9.85 12.31 -1.97
N GLY A 228 11.16 12.12 -2.18
CA GLY A 228 11.86 12.72 -3.32
C GLY A 228 11.89 14.25 -3.24
N VAL A 229 11.98 14.80 -2.02
CA VAL A 229 12.07 16.24 -1.74
C VAL A 229 13.52 16.66 -1.60
N GLY A 230 13.93 17.72 -2.31
CA GLY A 230 15.28 18.27 -2.30
C GLY A 230 15.62 19.04 -1.02
N GLU A 231 16.90 19.43 -0.88
CA GLU A 231 17.40 20.17 0.28
C GLU A 231 16.92 21.62 0.32
N GLU A 232 16.71 22.22 -0.84
CA GLU A 232 16.22 23.58 -1.06
C GLU A 232 14.72 23.75 -0.79
N ALA A 233 14.00 22.64 -0.63
CA ALA A 233 12.58 22.69 -0.26
C ALA A 233 12.41 23.33 1.12
N GLY A 234 11.43 24.24 1.23
CA GLY A 234 11.06 24.87 2.49
C GLY A 234 9.97 24.09 3.22
N PHE A 235 9.67 24.50 4.44
CA PHE A 235 8.51 24.00 5.18
C PHE A 235 7.77 25.12 5.86
N ASP A 236 6.52 25.34 5.45
CA ASP A 236 5.58 26.20 6.14
C ASP A 236 4.89 25.39 7.24
N GLU A 237 5.40 25.53 8.46
CA GLU A 237 4.91 24.78 9.62
C GLU A 237 3.45 25.09 9.97
N ALA A 238 3.01 26.34 9.75
CA ALA A 238 1.68 26.79 10.12
C ALA A 238 0.60 26.21 9.21
N ARG A 239 0.94 25.95 7.94
CA ARG A 239 0.04 25.31 6.97
C ARG A 239 0.34 23.83 6.76
N SER A 240 1.47 23.35 7.29
CA SER A 240 2.02 22.02 7.04
C SER A 240 2.20 21.77 5.53
N VAL A 241 2.84 22.71 4.86
CA VAL A 241 3.10 22.69 3.41
C VAL A 241 4.62 22.64 3.17
N ILE A 242 5.05 21.64 2.40
CA ILE A 242 6.42 21.56 1.88
C ILE A 242 6.46 22.41 0.62
N THR A 243 7.31 23.44 0.61
CA THR A 243 7.42 24.32 -0.56
C THR A 243 8.49 23.83 -1.51
N ASN A 244 8.26 23.95 -2.82
CA ASN A 244 9.20 23.48 -3.85
C ASN A 244 9.61 22.00 -3.63
N ALA A 245 8.62 21.13 -3.45
CA ALA A 245 8.80 19.74 -3.03
C ALA A 245 9.39 18.83 -4.12
N TYR A 246 9.28 19.20 -5.40
CA TYR A 246 9.51 18.31 -6.53
C TYR A 246 10.91 18.38 -7.14
N THR A 247 11.94 18.42 -6.30
CA THR A 247 13.31 18.67 -6.77
C THR A 247 14.33 17.61 -6.31
N GLY A 248 13.92 16.68 -5.46
CA GLY A 248 14.75 15.56 -4.99
C GLY A 248 14.58 14.31 -5.85
N GLY A 249 14.30 14.46 -7.15
CA GLY A 249 14.06 13.36 -8.09
C GLY A 249 12.59 12.94 -8.23
N SER A 250 11.65 13.71 -7.67
CA SER A 250 10.21 13.50 -7.83
C SER A 250 9.58 14.39 -8.93
N ASP A 251 10.40 15.15 -9.68
CA ASP A 251 10.00 16.17 -10.66
C ASP A 251 8.88 15.74 -11.62
N ALA A 252 8.95 14.51 -12.13
CA ALA A 252 7.96 13.96 -13.06
C ALA A 252 6.60 13.65 -12.43
N LEU A 253 6.51 13.63 -11.10
CA LEU A 253 5.25 13.49 -10.37
C LEU A 253 4.50 14.82 -10.27
N LYS A 254 5.18 15.95 -10.52
CA LYS A 254 4.59 17.28 -10.37
C LYS A 254 3.37 17.43 -11.27
N LYS A 255 2.27 17.92 -10.71
CA LYS A 255 1.02 18.18 -11.42
C LYS A 255 0.70 19.66 -11.37
N THR A 256 -0.02 20.12 -12.39
CA THR A 256 -0.78 21.37 -12.32
C THR A 256 -2.07 21.13 -11.55
N PHE A 257 -2.68 22.17 -11.00
CA PHE A 257 -4.00 22.03 -10.37
C PHE A 257 -5.01 21.42 -11.36
N GLU A 258 -5.03 21.85 -12.61
CA GLU A 258 -6.00 21.43 -13.64
C GLU A 258 -5.93 19.92 -13.92
N SER A 259 -4.73 19.36 -14.01
CA SER A 259 -4.51 17.94 -14.28
C SER A 259 -4.54 17.05 -13.03
N ALA A 260 -4.47 17.64 -11.83
CA ALA A 260 -4.53 16.89 -10.58
C ALA A 260 -5.95 16.31 -10.36
N PRO A 261 -6.08 14.99 -10.11
CA PRO A 261 -7.37 14.37 -9.83
C PRO A 261 -8.14 15.07 -8.72
N LYS A 262 -9.40 15.42 -9.01
CA LYS A 262 -10.28 16.14 -8.08
C LYS A 262 -10.98 15.17 -7.15
N HIS A 263 -11.19 15.62 -5.92
CA HIS A 263 -12.07 14.93 -4.99
C HIS A 263 -13.54 15.23 -5.35
N ARG A 264 -14.43 14.26 -5.09
CA ARG A 264 -15.88 14.40 -5.28
C ARG A 264 -16.49 15.52 -4.43
N ASN A 265 -15.96 15.71 -3.23
CA ASN A 265 -16.31 16.82 -2.34
C ASN A 265 -15.39 18.01 -2.63
N THR A 266 -15.99 19.13 -3.04
CA THR A 266 -15.25 20.29 -3.56
C THR A 266 -14.40 21.00 -2.52
N ILE A 267 -14.71 20.85 -1.22
CA ILE A 267 -13.94 21.49 -0.14
C ILE A 267 -12.46 21.12 -0.18
N TYR A 268 -12.12 19.89 -0.59
CA TYR A 268 -10.72 19.45 -0.71
C TYR A 268 -10.05 20.04 -1.95
N ASN A 269 -10.79 20.26 -3.02
CA ASN A 269 -10.30 20.92 -4.23
C ASN A 269 -9.98 22.39 -3.94
N GLU A 270 -10.90 23.08 -3.27
CA GLU A 270 -10.76 24.47 -2.86
C GLU A 270 -9.64 24.65 -1.83
N PHE A 271 -9.52 23.72 -0.88
CA PHE A 271 -8.41 23.69 0.07
C PHE A 271 -7.07 23.63 -0.64
N CYS A 272 -6.85 22.65 -1.53
CA CYS A 272 -5.56 22.54 -2.22
C CYS A 272 -5.28 23.75 -3.12
N ALA A 273 -6.30 24.25 -3.83
CA ALA A 273 -6.16 25.44 -4.67
C ALA A 273 -5.72 26.69 -3.89
N ARG A 274 -6.18 26.82 -2.64
CA ARG A 274 -5.85 27.95 -1.78
C ARG A 274 -4.50 27.79 -1.08
N GLU A 275 -4.20 26.57 -0.60
CA GLU A 275 -3.01 26.35 0.24
C GLU A 275 -1.73 26.15 -0.57
N LEU A 276 -1.82 25.66 -1.81
CA LEU A 276 -0.66 25.22 -2.60
C LEU A 276 -0.34 26.14 -3.77
N ASP A 277 0.95 26.45 -3.92
CA ASP A 277 1.50 26.96 -5.17
C ASP A 277 1.93 25.79 -6.07
N TYR A 278 1.07 25.40 -7.01
CA TYR A 278 1.35 24.34 -7.98
C TYR A 278 2.47 24.69 -8.96
N ALA A 279 2.68 25.99 -9.25
CA ALA A 279 3.73 26.42 -10.16
C ALA A 279 5.10 26.26 -9.50
N ARG A 280 5.22 26.61 -8.21
CA ARG A 280 6.40 26.28 -7.39
C ARG A 280 6.52 24.77 -7.17
N GLY A 281 5.40 24.08 -7.00
CA GLY A 281 5.37 22.63 -6.74
C GLY A 281 5.32 22.35 -5.24
N ASP A 282 4.34 22.94 -4.58
CA ASP A 282 4.10 22.71 -3.16
C ASP A 282 3.32 21.41 -2.92
N ASP A 283 3.60 20.74 -1.81
CA ASP A 283 2.82 19.59 -1.33
C ASP A 283 2.33 19.83 0.09
N VAL A 284 1.12 19.35 0.39
CA VAL A 284 0.64 19.26 1.76
C VAL A 284 1.27 18.04 2.43
N LEU A 285 1.85 18.23 3.61
CA LEU A 285 2.21 17.13 4.52
C LEU A 285 1.06 16.91 5.51
N GLN A 286 0.24 15.89 5.24
CA GLN A 286 -0.79 15.44 6.17
C GLN A 286 -0.24 14.40 7.14
N LEU A 287 -0.59 14.57 8.40
CA LEU A 287 -0.37 13.60 9.47
C LEU A 287 -1.72 13.20 10.04
N GLY A 288 -1.89 11.92 10.33
CA GLY A 288 -3.08 11.40 10.96
C GLY A 288 -2.80 10.06 11.62
N ARG A 289 -3.85 9.37 12.05
CA ARG A 289 -3.74 8.11 12.76
C ARG A 289 -4.66 7.05 12.18
N ILE A 290 -4.14 5.84 12.05
CA ILE A 290 -5.00 4.66 11.97
C ILE A 290 -5.25 4.17 13.40
N ASP A 291 -6.52 4.15 13.78
CA ASP A 291 -7.01 3.64 15.06
C ASP A 291 -8.25 2.76 14.81
N LEU A 292 -8.89 2.28 15.88
CA LEU A 292 -10.06 1.43 15.73
C LEU A 292 -11.24 2.13 15.04
N ALA A 293 -11.39 3.45 15.24
CA ALA A 293 -12.45 4.23 14.62
C ALA A 293 -12.19 4.42 13.11
N GLY A 294 -10.96 4.75 12.73
CA GLY A 294 -10.52 4.83 11.33
C GLY A 294 -10.59 3.48 10.63
N ALA A 295 -10.12 2.41 11.27
CA ALA A 295 -10.22 1.06 10.74
C ALA A 295 -11.68 0.63 10.50
N ARG A 296 -12.58 0.89 11.47
CA ARG A 296 -14.02 0.64 11.31
C ARG A 296 -14.60 1.45 10.14
N ARG A 297 -14.29 2.75 10.07
CA ARG A 297 -14.80 3.62 9.00
C ARG A 297 -14.36 3.13 7.63
N TYR A 298 -13.07 2.80 7.48
CA TYR A 298 -12.50 2.26 6.26
C TYR A 298 -13.19 0.94 5.84
N VAL A 299 -13.35 -0.02 6.76
CA VAL A 299 -14.04 -1.28 6.47
C VAL A 299 -15.50 -1.07 6.06
N MET A 300 -16.19 -0.10 6.65
CA MET A 300 -17.60 0.17 6.35
C MET A 300 -17.82 0.95 5.05
N SER A 301 -16.86 1.77 4.63
CA SER A 301 -17.03 2.71 3.50
C SER A 301 -16.31 2.29 2.22
N GLU A 302 -15.14 1.67 2.33
CA GLU A 302 -14.23 1.45 1.20
C GLU A 302 -14.11 -0.04 0.82
N VAL A 303 -14.33 -0.97 1.75
CA VAL A 303 -14.11 -2.40 1.51
C VAL A 303 -15.34 -3.04 0.86
N PRO A 304 -15.22 -3.66 -0.33
CA PRO A 304 -16.31 -4.40 -0.94
C PRO A 304 -16.75 -5.60 -0.08
N HIS A 305 -18.06 -5.81 0.05
CA HIS A 305 -18.61 -6.90 0.89
C HIS A 305 -18.07 -8.30 0.53
N GLY A 306 -17.82 -8.56 -0.76
CA GLY A 306 -17.26 -9.83 -1.23
C GLY A 306 -15.82 -10.11 -0.78
N SER A 307 -15.07 -9.08 -0.37
CA SER A 307 -13.67 -9.19 0.06
C SER A 307 -13.51 -9.34 1.57
N LEU A 308 -14.58 -9.10 2.36
CA LEU A 308 -14.55 -9.18 3.82
C LEU A 308 -14.09 -10.54 4.37
N PRO A 309 -14.52 -11.71 3.84
CA PRO A 309 -14.08 -13.00 4.38
C PRO A 309 -12.57 -13.23 4.23
N ALA A 310 -12.00 -12.83 3.09
CA ALA A 310 -10.56 -12.95 2.84
C ALA A 310 -9.75 -12.04 3.77
N LEU A 311 -10.26 -10.84 4.05
CA LEU A 311 -9.64 -9.91 5.00
C LEU A 311 -9.71 -10.41 6.43
N LEU A 312 -10.86 -10.92 6.88
CA LEU A 312 -11.00 -11.49 8.22
C LEU A 312 -10.06 -12.69 8.41
N ALA A 313 -9.94 -13.58 7.42
CA ALA A 313 -9.01 -14.70 7.47
C ALA A 313 -7.55 -14.22 7.56
N ALA A 314 -7.17 -13.22 6.75
CA ALA A 314 -5.83 -12.64 6.80
C ALA A 314 -5.54 -11.96 8.14
N SER A 315 -6.46 -11.14 8.65
CA SER A 315 -6.32 -10.45 9.94
C SER A 315 -6.24 -11.43 11.11
N ALA A 316 -7.08 -12.49 11.11
CA ALA A 316 -7.03 -13.53 12.14
C ALA A 316 -5.68 -14.25 12.14
N MET A 317 -5.13 -14.55 10.96
CA MET A 317 -3.82 -15.17 10.85
C MET A 317 -2.70 -14.24 11.34
N LEU A 318 -2.71 -12.96 10.96
CA LEU A 318 -1.71 -11.99 11.40
C LEU A 318 -1.78 -11.74 12.92
N ALA A 319 -2.98 -11.76 13.50
CA ALA A 319 -3.15 -11.69 14.95
C ALA A 319 -2.59 -12.95 15.63
N LEU A 320 -2.79 -14.13 15.04
CA LEU A 320 -2.23 -15.39 15.52
C LEU A 320 -0.69 -15.40 15.44
N GLN A 321 -0.11 -14.88 14.36
CA GLN A 321 1.35 -14.71 14.21
C GLN A 321 1.96 -13.96 15.39
N ARG A 322 1.32 -12.85 15.79
CA ARG A 322 1.77 -12.03 16.90
C ARG A 322 1.64 -12.71 18.28
N LEU A 323 0.82 -13.75 18.41
CA LEU A 323 0.73 -14.53 19.66
C LEU A 323 1.85 -15.59 19.74
N VAL A 324 2.45 -15.95 18.61
CA VAL A 324 3.50 -16.97 18.51
C VAL A 324 4.90 -16.35 18.51
N LEU A 325 5.05 -15.12 18.01
CA LEU A 325 6.29 -14.31 17.98
C LEU A 325 6.33 -13.29 19.12
#